data_AF-A0A7Y5G1N2-F1
#
_entry.id   AF-A0A7Y5G1N2-F1
#
_cell.length_a   1.000
_cell.length_b   1.000
_cell.length_c   1.000
_cell.angle_alpha   90.00
_cell.angle_beta   90.00
_cell.angle_gamma   90.00
#
_symmetry.space_group_name_H-M   'P 1'
#
loop_
_entity.id
_entity.type
_entity.pdbx_description
1 polymer ?
#
loop_
_entity_poly.entity_id
_entity_poly.type
_entity_poly.pdbx_seq_one_letter_code
_entity_poly.pdbx_strand_id
1 'polypeptide(L)' 'MKLDFSAEEVEQLQRIVRQYFMNLRAEIYHTDSSIFKDGLKHEQAQLQTLLEKLEAALPAPK' A
#
# COMPACT_ATOMS: atom_id res chain seq x y z
N MET A 1 17.29 -1.92 -13.63
CA MET A 1 17.84 -2.36 -12.33
C MET A 1 16.78 -3.24 -11.69
N LYS A 2 17.06 -4.52 -11.45
CA LYS A 2 16.15 -5.37 -10.65
C LYS A 2 16.50 -5.11 -9.18
N LEU A 3 15.49 -4.79 -8.38
CA LEU A 3 15.60 -4.75 -6.93
C LEU A 3 15.28 -6.15 -6.45
N ASP A 4 16.27 -6.83 -5.89
CA ASP A 4 16.09 -8.12 -5.24
C ASP A 4 15.95 -7.87 -3.75
N PHE A 5 14.78 -8.17 -3.19
CA PHE A 5 14.50 -8.02 -1.76
C PHE A 5 14.56 -9.38 -1.06
N SER A 6 15.06 -9.40 0.18
CA SER A 6 14.92 -10.55 1.07
C SER A 6 13.47 -10.74 1.52
N ALA A 7 13.12 -11.92 2.03
CA ALA A 7 11.78 -12.17 2.56
C ALA A 7 11.44 -11.20 3.71
N GLU A 8 12.40 -10.94 4.60
CA GLU A 8 12.26 -10.00 5.71
C GLU A 8 12.06 -8.56 5.23
N GLU A 9 12.76 -8.15 4.16
CA GLU A 9 12.59 -6.83 3.56
C GLU A 9 11.20 -6.69 2.92
N VAL A 10 10.70 -7.73 2.25
CA VAL A 10 9.34 -7.74 1.68
C VAL A 10 8.28 -7.68 2.79
N GLU A 11 8.47 -8.41 3.89
CA GLU A 11 7.56 -8.33 5.06
C GLU A 11 7.54 -6.93 5.70
N GLN A 12 8.72 -6.30 5.84
CA GLN A 12 8.81 -4.94 6.36
C GLN A 12 8.13 -3.94 5.43
N LEU A 13 8.39 -4.02 4.12
CA LEU A 13 7.74 -3.19 3.11
C LEU A 13 6.23 -3.39 3.14
N GLN A 14 5.76 -4.62 3.20
CA GLN A 14 4.33 -4.93 3.28
C GLN A 14 3.69 -4.27 4.52
N ARG A 15 4.35 -4.33 5.69
CA ARG A 15 3.86 -3.68 6.92
C ARG A 15 3.78 -2.16 6.78
N ILE A 16 4.82 -1.54 6.22
CA ILE A 16 4.88 -0.09 5.99
C ILE A 16 3.77 0.35 5.03
N VAL A 17 3.63 -0.35 3.89
CA VAL A 17 2.62 -0.03 2.88
C VAL A 17 1.21 -0.25 3.41
N ARG A 18 0.95 -1.32 4.20
CA ARG A 18 -0.35 -1.54 4.85
C ARG A 18 -0.70 -0.42 5.83
N GLN A 19 0.25 0.00 6.66
CA GLN A 19 0.03 1.09 7.60
C GLN A 19 -0.30 2.39 6.87
N TYR A 20 0.46 2.70 5.81
CA TYR A 20 0.23 3.89 5.01
C TYR A 20 -1.14 3.86 4.31
N PHE A 21 -1.52 2.71 3.74
CA PHE A 21 -2.83 2.51 3.14
C PHE A 21 -3.99 2.71 4.13
N MET A 22 -3.84 2.26 5.38
CA MET A 22 -4.83 2.51 6.44
C MET A 22 -4.95 3.99 6.79
N ASN A 23 -3.82 4.70 6.89
CA ASN A 23 -3.80 6.14 7.15
C ASN A 23 -4.49 6.91 6.01
N LEU A 24 -4.19 6.54 4.76
CA LEU A 24 -4.78 7.18 3.58
C LEU A 24 -6.30 6.97 3.52
N ARG A 25 -6.80 5.79 3.90
CA ARG A 25 -8.24 5.54 4.02
C ARG A 25 -8.90 6.45 5.05
N ALA A 26 -8.25 6.68 6.19
CA ALA A 26 -8.76 7.61 7.20
C ALA A 26 -8.77 9.05 6.66
N GLU A 27 -7.71 9.46 5.95
CA GLU A 27 -7.63 10.79 5.34
C GLU A 27 -8.71 11.03 4.27
N ILE A 28 -8.98 10.04 3.42
CA ILE A 28 -10.08 10.09 2.44
C ILE A 28 -11.42 10.26 3.16
N TYR A 29 -11.63 9.56 4.28
CA TYR A 29 -12.86 9.65 5.05
C TYR A 29 -13.07 11.05 5.63
N HIS A 30 -12.00 11.69 6.11
CA HIS A 30 -12.04 13.01 6.75
C HIS A 30 -11.93 14.21 5.79
N THR A 31 -11.63 14.00 4.51
CA THR A 31 -11.47 15.09 3.53
C THR A 31 -12.82 15.52 2.95
N ASP A 32 -13.20 16.79 3.02
CA ASP A 32 -14.44 17.27 2.38
C ASP A 32 -14.27 17.76 0.92
N SER A 33 -13.06 18.12 0.52
CA SER A 33 -12.75 18.54 -0.85
C SER A 33 -12.78 17.36 -1.83
N SER A 34 -13.66 17.41 -2.83
CA SER A 34 -13.81 16.37 -3.85
C SER A 34 -12.53 16.18 -4.71
N ILE A 35 -11.90 17.28 -5.11
CA ILE A 35 -10.66 17.25 -5.91
C ILE A 35 -9.51 16.62 -5.11
N PHE A 36 -9.41 16.93 -3.82
CA PHE A 36 -8.39 16.33 -2.95
C PHE A 36 -8.66 14.84 -2.73
N LYS A 37 -9.94 14.46 -2.53
CA LYS A 37 -10.37 13.05 -2.42
C LYS A 37 -10.00 12.22 -3.65
N ASP A 38 -10.08 12.77 -4.85
CA ASP A 38 -9.75 12.02 -6.08
C ASP A 38 -8.25 11.70 -6.17
N GLY A 39 -7.39 12.64 -5.76
CA GLY A 39 -5.94 12.39 -5.63
C GLY A 39 -5.65 11.29 -4.62
N LEU A 40 -6.27 11.35 -3.43
CA LEU A 40 -6.09 10.34 -2.39
C LEU A 40 -6.60 8.94 -2.83
N LYS A 41 -7.72 8.87 -3.57
CA LYS A 41 -8.21 7.60 -4.13
C LYS A 41 -7.27 7.02 -5.19
N HIS A 42 -6.65 7.87 -6.00
CA HIS A 42 -5.66 7.41 -6.98
C HIS A 42 -4.45 6.78 -6.28
N GLU A 43 -3.93 7.46 -5.26
CA GLU A 43 -2.85 6.94 -4.43
C GLU A 43 -3.24 5.64 -3.72
N GLN A 44 -4.48 5.56 -3.21
CA GLN A 44 -5.02 4.35 -2.59
C GLN A 44 -4.98 3.15 -3.56
N ALA A 45 -5.35 3.36 -4.84
CA ALA A 45 -5.31 2.31 -5.85
C ALA A 45 -3.87 1.84 -6.16
N GLN A 46 -2.91 2.76 -6.17
CA GLN A 46 -1.48 2.44 -6.35
C GLN A 46 -0.95 1.59 -5.19
N LEU A 47 -1.27 1.97 -3.95
CA LEU A 47 -0.87 1.23 -2.75
C LEU A 47 -1.53 -0.15 -2.68
N GLN A 48 -2.80 -0.27 -3.06
CA GLN A 48 -3.49 -1.55 -3.17
C GLN A 48 -2.75 -2.49 -4.15
N THR A 49 -2.42 -1.98 -5.34
CA THR A 49 -1.67 -2.74 -6.35
C THR A 49 -0.29 -3.14 -5.84
N LEU A 50 0.38 -2.26 -5.09
CA LEU A 50 1.68 -2.55 -4.49
C LEU A 50 1.57 -3.65 -3.42
N LEU A 51 0.54 -3.62 -2.58
CA LEU A 51 0.30 -4.66 -1.57
C LEU A 51 0.07 -6.02 -2.21
N GLU A 52 -0.72 -6.09 -3.28
CA GLU A 52 -0.96 -7.33 -4.03
C GLU A 52 0.35 -7.91 -4.60
N LYS A 53 1.23 -7.06 -5.11
CA LYS A 53 2.56 -7.49 -5.60
C LYS A 53 3.45 -8.00 -4.47
N LEU A 54 3.43 -7.34 -3.30
CA LEU A 54 4.19 -7.76 -2.13
C LEU A 54 3.64 -9.05 -1.52
N GLU A 55 2.31 -9.23 -1.51
CA GLU A 55 1.65 -10.48 -1.10
C GLU A 55 1.98 -11.63 -2.04
N ALA A 56 2.02 -11.41 -3.35
CA ALA A 56 2.42 -12.43 -4.31
C ALA A 56 3.93 -12.78 -4.22
N ALA A 57 4.75 -11.85 -3.72
CA ALA A 57 6.19 -12.05 -3.54
C ALA A 57 6.52 -12.87 -2.28
N LEU A 58 5.65 -12.87 -1.28
CA LEU A 58 5.79 -13.70 -0.08
C LEU A 58 5.00 -15.00 -0.26
N PRO A 59 5.58 -16.18 -0.02
CA PRO A 59 4.79 -17.41 0.04
C PRO A 59 3.77 -17.28 1.19
N ALA A 60 2.51 -17.67 0.93
CA ALA A 60 1.45 -17.60 1.94
C ALA A 60 1.91 -18.33 3.23
N PRO A 61 1.71 -17.73 4.42
CA PRO A 61 2.01 -18.41 5.67
C PRO A 61 1.17 -19.69 5.72
N LYS A 62 1.85 -20.84 5.91
CA LYS A 62 1.24 -22.16 6.14
C LYS A 62 0.58 -22.22 7.51
#